data_AF-A0A5K1D4F7-F1
#
_entry.id   AF-A0A5K1D4F7-F1
#
_cell.length_a   1.000
_cell.length_b   1.000
_cell.length_c   1.000
_cell.angle_alpha   90.00
_cell.angle_beta   90.00
_cell.angle_gamma   90.00
#
_symmetry.space_group_name_H-M   'P 1'
#
loop_
_entity.id
_entity.type
_entity.pdbx_description
1 polymer ?
#
loop_
_entity_poly.entity_id
_entity_poly.type
_entity_poly.pdbx_seq_one_letter_code
_entity_poly.pdbx_strand_id
1 'polypeptide(L)' 'CGQGSTDDELSPSLVSSLWGVQIGGVAAGLWHTICTSVEGQVYAFGGNQFGQLGTGNDQAE' A
#
# COMPACT_ATOMS: atom_id res chain seq x y z
N CYS A 1 7.70 2.95 0.12
CA CYS A 1 6.43 2.20 -0.07
C CYS A 1 5.28 3.20 -0.20
N GLY A 2 4.30 2.94 -1.08
CA GLY A 2 3.09 3.77 -1.22
C GLY A 2 3.27 5.16 -1.83
N GLN A 3 4.49 5.55 -2.18
CA GLN A 3 4.82 6.89 -2.71
C GLN A 3 4.67 7.00 -4.24
N GLY A 4 4.29 5.91 -4.92
CA GLY A 4 4.24 5.87 -6.39
C GLY A 4 5.60 5.80 -7.08
N SER A 5 6.68 5.56 -6.34
CA SER A 5 8.02 5.27 -6.85
C SER A 5 8.64 4.06 -6.14
N THR A 6 9.73 3.53 -6.72
CA THR A 6 10.57 2.47 -6.13
C THR A 6 11.84 3.02 -5.46
N ASP A 7 11.93 4.34 -5.29
CA ASP A 7 13.08 4.97 -4.65
C ASP A 7 13.04 4.75 -3.14
N ASP A 8 14.23 4.66 -2.55
CA ASP A 8 14.37 4.54 -1.11
C ASP A 8 13.96 5.84 -0.43
N GLU A 9 13.12 5.73 0.61
CA GLU A 9 12.84 6.84 1.50
C GLU A 9 13.54 6.69 2.84
N LEU A 10 14.46 7.61 3.11
CA LEU A 10 15.34 7.59 4.29
C LEU A 10 14.76 8.36 5.48
N SER A 11 13.57 8.94 5.32
CA SER A 11 12.85 9.63 6.38
C SER A 11 11.36 9.26 6.34
N PRO A 12 10.63 9.34 7.46
CA PRO A 12 9.20 9.14 7.46
C PRO A 12 8.52 10.11 6.50
N SER A 13 7.90 9.57 5.45
CA SER A 13 7.21 10.34 4.42
C SER A 13 5.72 10.01 4.42
N LEU A 14 4.90 11.05 4.28
CA LEU A 14 3.45 10.92 4.20
C LEU A 14 3.07 10.22 2.89
N VAL A 15 2.22 9.19 2.97
CA VAL A 15 1.55 8.62 1.80
C VAL A 15 0.36 9.50 1.45
N SER A 16 0.54 10.46 0.55
CA SER A 16 -0.46 11.49 0.24
C SER A 16 -1.77 10.93 -0.31
N SER A 17 -1.74 9.78 -0.99
CA SER A 17 -2.92 9.09 -1.51
C SER A 17 -3.85 8.56 -0.42
N LEU A 18 -3.36 8.40 0.83
CA LEU A 18 -4.16 8.01 1.99
C LEU A 18 -4.51 9.19 2.89
N TRP A 19 -4.21 10.42 2.48
CA TRP A 19 -4.55 11.60 3.28
C TRP A 19 -6.06 11.71 3.50
N GLY A 20 -6.46 11.93 4.75
CA GLY A 20 -7.87 11.99 5.14
C GLY A 20 -8.53 10.63 5.38
N VAL A 21 -7.85 9.51 5.09
CA VAL A 21 -8.33 8.17 5.42
C VAL A 21 -7.84 7.79 6.81
N GLN A 22 -8.76 7.47 7.72
CA GLN A 22 -8.39 6.98 9.04
C GLN A 22 -8.04 5.48 8.97
N ILE A 23 -6.74 5.19 8.96
CA ILE A 23 -6.21 3.83 8.94
C ILE A 23 -6.31 3.20 10.34
N GLY A 24 -6.98 2.05 10.42
CA GLY A 24 -7.15 1.26 11.64
C GLY A 24 -6.16 0.09 11.75
N GLY A 25 -5.56 -0.34 10.65
CA GLY A 25 -4.58 -1.42 10.64
C GLY A 25 -3.64 -1.38 9.43
N VAL A 26 -2.43 -1.89 9.62
CA VAL A 26 -1.40 -2.03 8.58
C VAL A 26 -0.74 -3.40 8.71
N ALA A 27 -0.51 -4.05 7.56
CA ALA A 27 0.33 -5.23 7.45
C ALA A 27 1.37 -5.01 6.34
N ALA A 28 2.64 -5.24 6.67
CA ALA A 28 3.74 -5.17 5.73
C ALA A 28 4.21 -6.59 5.38
N GLY A 29 4.05 -6.97 4.12
CA GLY A 29 4.67 -8.17 3.55
C GLY A 29 6.09 -7.88 3.04
N LEU A 30 6.67 -8.84 2.32
CA LEU A 30 8.03 -8.69 1.78
C LEU A 30 8.14 -7.54 0.77
N TRP A 31 7.19 -7.47 -0.18
CA TRP A 31 7.19 -6.47 -1.25
C TRP A 31 5.90 -5.67 -1.34
N HIS A 32 4.94 -5.88 -0.44
CA HIS A 32 3.63 -5.22 -0.49
C HIS A 32 3.21 -4.76 0.90
N THR A 33 2.28 -3.82 0.94
CA THR A 33 1.68 -3.32 2.17
C THR A 33 0.18 -3.25 1.98
N ILE A 34 -0.57 -3.68 3.01
CA ILE A 34 -2.02 -3.60 3.06
C ILE A 34 -2.42 -2.74 4.24
N CYS A 35 -3.34 -1.81 4.01
CA CYS A 35 -3.92 -0.95 5.02
C CYS A 35 -5.43 -1.18 5.08
N THR A 36 -5.98 -1.23 6.28
CA THR A 36 -7.43 -1.27 6.51
C THR A 36 -7.85 0.04 7.18
N SER A 37 -8.84 0.71 6.60
CA SER A 37 -9.47 1.87 7.25
C SER A 37 -10.45 1.42 8.33
N VAL A 38 -10.74 2.32 9.26
CA VAL A 38 -11.80 2.11 10.27
C VAL A 38 -13.19 2.00 9.63
N GLU A 39 -13.36 2.48 8.40
CA GLU A 39 -14.59 2.38 7.63
C GLU A 39 -14.71 1.04 6.86
N GLY A 40 -13.72 0.16 6.96
CA GLY A 40 -13.72 -1.15 6.31
C GLY A 40 -13.19 -1.16 4.87
N GLN A 41 -12.71 -0.03 4.35
CA GLN A 41 -12.01 0.04 3.06
C GLN A 41 -10.61 -0.56 3.18
N VAL A 42 -10.17 -1.26 2.13
CA VAL A 42 -8.85 -1.90 2.05
C VAL A 42 -8.03 -1.22 0.96
N TYR A 43 -6.78 -0.89 1.27
CA TYR A 43 -5.81 -0.31 0.35
C TYR A 43 -4.59 -1.21 0.28
N ALA A 44 -4.08 -1.45 -0.93
CA ALA A 44 -2.89 -2.25 -1.14
C ALA A 44 -1.96 -1.53 -2.10
N PHE A 45 -0.66 -1.57 -1.83
CA PHE A 45 0.38 -0.99 -2.69
C PHE A 45 1.71 -1.74 -2.55
N GLY A 46 2.56 -1.59 -3.56
CA GLY A 46 3.86 -2.26 -3.66
C GLY A 46 3.88 -3.29 -4.79
N GLY A 47 4.81 -4.23 -4.72
CA GLY A 47 4.94 -5.29 -5.71
C GLY A 47 3.66 -6.10 -5.83
N ASN A 48 3.35 -6.52 -7.06
CA ASN A 48 2.15 -7.29 -7.39
C ASN A 48 2.45 -8.53 -8.27
N GLN A 49 3.70 -8.99 -8.35
CA GLN A 49 4.09 -10.08 -9.28
C GLN A 49 3.34 -11.41 -9.08
N PHE A 50 2.67 -11.59 -7.94
CA PHE A 50 1.90 -12.78 -7.59
C PHE A 50 0.43 -12.46 -7.28
N GLY A 51 -0.07 -11.28 -7.68
CA GLY A 51 -1.43 -10.84 -7.40
C GLY A 51 -1.69 -10.46 -5.93
N GLN A 52 -0.64 -10.18 -5.16
CA GLN A 52 -0.74 -9.89 -3.72
C GLN A 52 -1.59 -8.64 -3.38
N LEU A 53 -1.82 -7.74 -4.33
CA LEU A 53 -2.65 -6.56 -4.12
C LEU A 53 -4.16 -6.86 -4.24
N GLY A 54 -4.54 -8.01 -4.79
CA GLY A 54 -5.95 -8.43 -4.85
C GLY A 54 -6.82 -7.61 -5.79
N THR A 55 -6.24 -6.90 -6.77
CA THR A 55 -6.98 -6.05 -7.73
C THR A 55 -7.60 -6.83 -8.89
N GLY A 56 -7.44 -8.16 -8.95
CA GLY A 56 -7.84 -8.99 -10.08
C GLY A 56 -6.84 -8.98 -11.24
N ASN A 57 -5.78 -8.19 -11.14
CA ASN A 57 -4.64 -8.19 -12.06
C ASN A 57 -3.37 -8.67 -11.33
N ASP A 58 -2.50 -9.37 -12.06
CA ASP A 58 -1.17 -9.84 -11.65
C ASP A 58 -0.03 -8.96 -12.20
N GLN A 59 -0.36 -7.89 -12.92
CA GLN A 59 0.60 -6.92 -13.42
C GLN A 59 1.16 -6.10 -12.26
N ALA A 60 2.48 -5.94 -12.23
CA ALA A 60 3.17 -5.02 -11.34
C ALA A 60 2.85 -3.57 -11.75
N GLU A 61 2.40 -2.76 -10.81
CA GLU A 61 2.51 -1.29 -10.91
C GLU A 61 3.90 -0.83 -10.47
#